data_AF-A0A177DFI2-F1
#
_entry.id   AF-A0A177DFI2-F1
#
_cell.length_a   1.000
_cell.length_b   1.000
_cell.length_c   1.000
_cell.angle_alpha   90.00
_cell.angle_beta   90.00
_cell.angle_gamma   90.00
#
_symmetry.space_group_name_H-M   'P 1'
#
loop_
_entity.id
_entity.type
_entity.pdbx_description
1 polymer ?
#
loop_
_entity_poly.entity_id
_entity_poly.type
_entity_poly.pdbx_seq_one_letter_code
_entity_poly.pdbx_strand_id
1 'polypeptide(L)'
;MDASRVEAPQLMGVTGDCCASCRSTTIPLYALHCHESGDFYCRDCLTKEFYSAGPNDQTIRCPHPTCRRSIGFKSLTPLGQHLHLNNDFYDRECIDDIRQRSEVMNNLVAFTGEEAEVILHHVYSMFEDQLMDPVALGGVPGHITAGSVQSLQASFDCNPFVCGFLAEMKTGSKLMTTPYELEEDLNALLSRSLFQYAQWSYGNELSRYGVDLNNEEAVLEVALENYKPINELKDNWELIIKKWVELLAWRHLERLASPEGGAADRQNMHAKCMKE
;
A
#
# COMPACT_ATOMS: atom_id res chain seq x y z
N MET A 1 -37.47 11.03 -8.47
CA MET A 1 -36.95 9.81 -7.84
C MET A 1 -36.09 10.29 -6.69
N ASP A 2 -36.58 10.11 -5.47
CA ASP A 2 -35.91 10.58 -4.27
C ASP A 2 -34.46 10.09 -4.24
N ALA A 3 -33.53 11.04 -4.14
CA ALA A 3 -32.19 10.75 -3.67
C ALA A 3 -32.34 10.35 -2.20
N SER A 4 -32.73 9.09 -1.95
CA SER A 4 -32.67 8.48 -0.64
C SER A 4 -31.26 8.76 -0.13
N ARG A 5 -31.15 9.59 0.89
CA ARG A 5 -29.90 10.00 1.50
C ARG A 5 -29.12 8.73 1.82
N VAL A 6 -28.04 8.49 1.08
CA VAL A 6 -27.19 7.33 1.35
C VAL A 6 -26.41 7.67 2.61
N GLU A 7 -26.92 7.20 3.74
CA GLU A 7 -26.27 7.35 5.03
C GLU A 7 -25.07 6.43 5.09
N ALA A 8 -23.98 6.95 5.63
CA ALA A 8 -22.73 6.23 5.65
C ALA A 8 -22.68 5.17 6.75
N PRO A 9 -21.84 4.15 6.60
CA PRO A 9 -21.77 3.06 7.54
C PRO A 9 -21.26 3.52 8.91
N GLN A 10 -21.84 2.97 9.98
CA GLN A 10 -21.39 3.22 11.34
C GLN A 10 -20.44 2.11 11.78
N LEU A 11 -19.21 2.47 12.19
CA LEU A 11 -18.27 1.54 12.79
C LEU A 11 -18.73 1.20 14.21
N MET A 12 -18.99 -0.08 14.46
CA MET A 12 -19.43 -0.61 15.76
C MET A 12 -18.26 -1.14 16.61
N GLY A 13 -17.10 -1.38 16.00
CA GLY A 13 -15.96 -2.02 16.65
C GLY A 13 -16.09 -3.55 16.70
N VAL A 14 -15.38 -4.19 17.64
CA VAL A 14 -15.48 -5.64 17.88
C VAL A 14 -16.56 -5.85 18.95
N THR A 15 -17.76 -6.27 18.54
CA THR A 15 -18.94 -6.34 19.43
C THR A 15 -19.23 -7.75 19.96
N GLY A 16 -18.55 -8.77 19.43
CA GLY A 16 -18.90 -10.19 19.67
C GLY A 16 -20.00 -10.72 18.74
N ASP A 17 -20.65 -9.85 17.98
CA ASP A 17 -21.55 -10.25 16.88
C ASP A 17 -20.75 -10.83 15.70
N CYS A 18 -21.45 -11.48 14.77
CA CYS A 18 -20.84 -12.04 13.57
C CYS A 18 -21.17 -11.21 12.32
N CYS A 19 -20.21 -11.08 11.42
CA CYS A 19 -20.46 -10.56 10.07
C CYS A 19 -21.53 -11.43 9.38
N ALA A 20 -22.60 -10.83 8.87
CA ALA A 20 -23.68 -11.58 8.24
C ALA A 20 -23.25 -12.30 6.95
N SER A 21 -22.19 -11.81 6.28
CA SER A 21 -21.65 -12.39 5.05
C SER A 21 -20.64 -13.52 5.33
N CYS A 22 -19.59 -13.27 6.12
CA CYS A 22 -18.50 -14.24 6.35
C CYS A 22 -18.49 -14.91 7.73
N ARG A 23 -19.42 -14.55 8.61
CA ARG A 23 -19.55 -15.07 9.99
C ARG A 23 -18.37 -14.81 10.94
N SER A 24 -17.40 -13.98 10.55
CA SER A 24 -16.30 -13.59 11.45
C SER A 24 -16.79 -12.76 12.64
N THR A 25 -16.21 -13.01 13.81
CA THR A 25 -16.55 -12.37 15.10
C THR A 25 -15.39 -11.58 15.71
N THR A 26 -14.19 -11.70 15.15
CA THR A 26 -12.94 -11.13 15.73
C THR A 26 -12.51 -9.84 15.05
N ILE A 27 -13.30 -9.33 14.11
CA ILE A 27 -12.94 -8.19 13.28
C ILE A 27 -13.94 -7.04 13.44
N PRO A 28 -13.52 -5.78 13.24
CA PRO A 28 -14.42 -4.64 13.36
C PRO A 28 -15.62 -4.74 12.40
N LEU A 29 -16.80 -4.47 12.95
CA LEU A 29 -18.07 -4.56 12.25
C LEU A 29 -18.66 -3.19 11.94
N TYR A 30 -19.40 -3.12 10.85
CA TYR A 30 -20.10 -1.94 10.35
C TYR A 30 -21.59 -2.21 10.29
N ALA A 31 -22.38 -1.29 10.85
CA ALA A 31 -23.82 -1.22 10.63
C ALA A 31 -24.09 -0.45 9.33
N LEU A 32 -24.91 -1.03 8.44
CA LEU A 32 -25.22 -0.45 7.14
C LEU A 32 -26.67 0.06 7.11
N HIS A 33 -26.86 1.33 6.74
CA HIS A 33 -28.19 1.97 6.68
C HIS A 33 -29.01 1.59 5.44
N CYS A 34 -28.43 0.85 4.50
CA CYS A 34 -29.06 0.54 3.23
C CYS A 34 -30.19 -0.52 3.30
N HIS A 35 -30.36 -1.20 4.44
CA HIS A 35 -31.41 -2.20 4.70
C HIS A 35 -31.72 -2.31 6.21
N GLU A 36 -32.89 -2.84 6.57
CA GLU A 36 -33.39 -2.86 7.96
C GLU A 36 -33.06 -4.14 8.76
N SER A 37 -32.26 -5.06 8.21
CA SER A 37 -32.08 -6.42 8.79
C SER A 37 -31.34 -6.49 10.15
N GLY A 38 -30.82 -5.37 10.68
CA GLY A 38 -29.97 -5.38 11.89
C GLY A 38 -28.62 -6.09 11.70
N ASP A 39 -28.30 -6.53 10.49
CA ASP A 39 -27.05 -7.23 10.19
C ASP A 39 -25.85 -6.29 10.19
N PHE A 40 -24.72 -6.85 10.64
CA PHE A 40 -23.42 -6.19 10.59
C PHE A 40 -22.50 -6.81 9.54
N TYR A 41 -21.58 -6.02 9.02
CA TYR A 41 -20.62 -6.47 8.00
C TYR A 41 -19.21 -6.05 8.34
N CYS A 42 -18.26 -6.95 8.11
CA CYS A 42 -16.86 -6.66 8.36
C CYS A 42 -16.20 -5.90 7.21
N ARG A 43 -15.06 -5.29 7.53
CA ARG A 43 -14.16 -4.64 6.56
C ARG A 43 -13.89 -5.50 5.33
N ASP A 44 -13.48 -6.75 5.52
CA ASP A 44 -13.09 -7.63 4.40
C ASP A 44 -14.22 -7.86 3.40
N CYS A 45 -15.46 -7.99 3.88
CA CYS A 45 -16.60 -8.15 2.98
C CYS A 45 -16.84 -6.86 2.17
N LEU A 46 -16.66 -5.70 2.78
CA LEU A 46 -16.74 -4.41 2.11
C LEU A 46 -15.60 -4.22 1.10
N THR A 47 -14.38 -4.62 1.45
CA THR A 47 -13.21 -4.65 0.57
C THR A 47 -13.44 -5.53 -0.66
N LYS A 48 -13.99 -6.74 -0.45
CA LYS A 48 -14.32 -7.68 -1.55
C LYS A 48 -15.34 -7.12 -2.53
N GLU A 49 -16.34 -6.39 -2.04
CA GLU A 49 -17.33 -5.74 -2.92
C GLU A 49 -16.69 -4.64 -3.77
N PHE A 50 -15.75 -3.86 -3.23
CA PHE A 50 -14.98 -2.89 -4.01
C PHE A 50 -14.10 -3.56 -5.07
N TYR A 51 -13.38 -4.62 -4.69
CA TYR A 51 -12.54 -5.38 -5.62
C TYR A 51 -13.35 -5.98 -6.77
N SER A 52 -14.51 -6.56 -6.44
CA SER A 52 -15.39 -7.22 -7.41
C SER A 52 -16.20 -6.24 -8.28
N ALA A 53 -16.29 -4.98 -7.89
CA ALA A 53 -16.87 -3.95 -8.73
C ALA A 53 -16.02 -3.74 -9.98
N GLY A 54 -16.65 -3.36 -11.10
CA GLY A 54 -15.96 -3.16 -12.37
C GLY A 54 -14.74 -2.24 -12.28
N PRO A 55 -13.82 -2.28 -13.27
CA PRO A 55 -12.52 -1.61 -13.20
C PRO A 55 -12.63 -0.10 -12.92
N ASN A 56 -13.66 0.55 -13.45
CA ASN A 56 -13.90 1.99 -13.30
C ASN A 56 -14.87 2.35 -12.16
N ASP A 57 -15.32 1.35 -11.40
CA ASP A 57 -16.34 1.55 -10.37
C ASP A 57 -15.70 1.56 -8.99
N GLN A 58 -15.61 2.74 -8.39
CA GLN A 58 -15.02 2.93 -7.05
C GLN A 58 -16.06 2.81 -5.92
N THR A 59 -17.29 2.40 -6.24
CA THR A 59 -18.39 2.32 -5.27
C THR A 59 -18.29 1.05 -4.45
N ILE A 60 -18.24 1.19 -3.12
CA ILE A 60 -18.44 0.06 -2.21
C ILE A 60 -19.95 -0.17 -2.06
N ARG A 61 -20.37 -1.41 -2.29
CA ARG A 61 -21.78 -1.84 -2.18
C ARG A 61 -22.00 -2.68 -0.96
N CYS A 62 -23.26 -2.76 -0.55
CA CYS A 62 -23.70 -3.63 0.51
C CYS A 62 -23.47 -5.09 0.10
N PRO A 63 -22.71 -5.88 0.87
CA PRO A 63 -22.49 -7.30 0.59
C PRO A 63 -23.72 -8.16 0.89
N HIS A 64 -24.80 -7.61 1.47
CA HIS A 64 -26.05 -8.35 1.66
C HIS A 64 -26.58 -8.82 0.29
N PRO A 65 -26.90 -10.13 0.13
CA PRO A 65 -27.22 -10.70 -1.18
C PRO A 65 -28.31 -9.97 -1.96
N THR A 66 -29.32 -9.43 -1.28
CA THR A 66 -30.48 -8.78 -1.90
C THR A 66 -30.40 -7.25 -1.93
N CYS A 67 -29.50 -6.61 -1.18
CA CYS A 67 -29.44 -5.14 -1.11
C CYS A 67 -28.60 -4.58 -2.26
N ARG A 68 -27.30 -4.91 -2.30
CA ARG A 68 -26.33 -4.45 -3.30
C ARG A 68 -26.31 -2.94 -3.58
N ARG A 69 -26.95 -2.11 -2.74
CA ARG A 69 -26.96 -0.66 -2.86
C ARG A 69 -25.60 -0.09 -2.47
N SER A 70 -25.26 1.09 -2.99
CA SER A 70 -24.16 1.89 -2.44
C SER A 70 -24.42 2.18 -0.97
N ILE A 71 -23.37 2.09 -0.14
CA ILE A 71 -23.49 2.23 1.32
C ILE A 71 -22.96 3.56 1.85
N GLY A 72 -22.65 4.52 0.97
CA GLY A 72 -22.42 5.91 1.38
C GLY A 72 -21.02 6.24 1.87
N PHE A 73 -20.07 5.33 1.70
CA PHE A 73 -18.64 5.68 1.83
C PHE A 73 -18.27 6.77 0.82
N LYS A 74 -17.51 7.77 1.26
CA LYS A 74 -17.08 8.88 0.40
C LYS A 74 -16.13 8.37 -0.67
N SER A 75 -16.33 8.82 -1.91
CA SER A 75 -15.29 8.72 -2.93
C SER A 75 -14.04 9.42 -2.43
N LEU A 76 -12.90 8.76 -2.58
CA LEU A 76 -11.63 9.33 -2.19
C LEU A 76 -11.25 10.46 -3.14
N THR A 77 -10.78 11.58 -2.60
CA THR A 77 -10.20 12.66 -3.41
C THR A 77 -8.92 12.15 -4.07
N PRO A 78 -8.73 12.25 -5.40
CA PRO A 78 -7.51 11.82 -6.05
C PRO A 78 -6.27 12.41 -5.37
N LEU A 79 -5.23 11.60 -5.19
CA LEU A 79 -3.94 12.09 -4.70
C LEU A 79 -3.34 12.95 -5.82
N GLY A 80 -3.34 14.28 -5.63
CA GLY A 80 -2.77 15.20 -6.60
C GLY A 80 -1.24 15.15 -6.60
N GLN A 81 -0.62 15.54 -7.72
CA GLN A 81 0.83 15.72 -7.84
C GLN A 81 1.39 16.74 -6.81
N HIS A 82 0.55 17.65 -6.30
CA HIS A 82 0.91 18.67 -5.32
C HIS A 82 0.62 18.27 -3.87
N LEU A 83 0.08 17.08 -3.61
CA LEU A 83 -0.10 16.61 -2.24
C LEU A 83 1.25 16.13 -1.73
N HIS A 84 1.96 16.98 -1.01
CA HIS A 84 3.26 16.64 -0.44
C HIS A 84 3.06 15.68 0.76
N LEU A 85 3.16 14.38 0.50
CA LEU A 85 3.24 13.34 1.52
C LEU A 85 4.65 13.37 2.14
N ASN A 86 4.93 14.39 2.96
CA ASN A 86 6.18 14.54 3.69
C ASN A 86 6.12 13.84 5.06
N ASN A 87 7.21 13.86 5.82
CA ASN A 87 7.23 13.27 7.16
C ASN A 87 6.18 13.90 8.10
N ASP A 88 5.92 15.20 7.99
CA ASP A 88 4.87 15.86 8.80
C ASP A 88 3.47 15.29 8.50
N PHE A 89 3.20 14.92 7.24
CA PHE A 89 1.97 14.24 6.85
C PHE A 89 1.89 12.86 7.51
N TYR A 90 2.97 12.08 7.43
CA TYR A 90 3.06 10.76 8.05
C TYR A 90 2.79 10.81 9.55
N ASP A 91 3.41 11.76 10.25
CA ASP A 91 3.28 11.96 11.69
C ASP A 91 1.85 12.37 12.05
N ARG A 92 1.30 13.36 11.33
CA ARG A 92 -0.05 13.89 11.60
C ARG A 92 -1.14 12.85 11.36
N GLU A 93 -1.02 12.07 10.30
CA GLU A 93 -1.98 11.00 9.97
C GLU A 93 -1.70 9.71 10.75
N CYS A 94 -0.62 9.67 11.55
CA CYS A 94 -0.14 8.52 12.31
C CYS A 94 0.00 7.27 11.43
N ILE A 95 0.58 7.43 10.25
CA ILE A 95 0.76 6.34 9.28
C ILE A 95 1.71 5.27 9.83
N ASP A 96 2.76 5.69 10.55
CA ASP A 96 3.72 4.78 11.16
C ASP A 96 3.07 3.85 12.23
N ASP A 97 1.94 4.26 12.82
CA ASP A 97 1.21 3.45 13.79
C ASP A 97 0.39 2.32 13.14
N ILE A 98 0.18 2.35 11.82
CA ILE A 98 -0.60 1.33 11.10
C ILE A 98 -0.01 -0.06 11.33
N ARG A 99 1.32 -0.16 11.37
CA ARG A 99 2.01 -1.43 11.63
C ARG A 99 1.72 -2.03 13.00
N GLN A 100 1.47 -1.19 14.00
CA GLN A 100 1.17 -1.65 15.36
C GLN A 100 -0.26 -2.20 15.47
N ARG A 101 -1.09 -1.95 14.45
CA ARG A 101 -2.49 -2.36 14.38
C ARG A 101 -2.62 -3.67 13.64
N SER A 102 -2.54 -4.78 14.38
CA SER A 102 -2.70 -6.13 13.84
C SER A 102 -4.03 -6.31 13.08
N GLU A 103 -5.08 -5.59 13.47
CA GLU A 103 -6.39 -5.57 12.81
C GLU A 103 -6.43 -4.73 11.51
N VAL A 104 -5.34 -4.06 11.16
CA VAL A 104 -5.15 -3.44 9.85
C VAL A 104 -4.22 -4.31 9.02
N MET A 105 -3.07 -4.70 9.58
CA MET A 105 -2.04 -5.43 8.85
C MET A 105 -2.44 -6.84 8.42
N ASN A 106 -3.37 -7.50 9.14
CA ASN A 106 -3.85 -8.85 8.82
C ASN A 106 -5.19 -8.89 8.07
N ASN A 107 -5.80 -7.73 7.78
CA ASN A 107 -7.10 -7.68 7.12
C ASN A 107 -6.97 -7.24 5.66
N LEU A 108 -7.95 -7.58 4.84
CA LEU A 108 -7.90 -7.30 3.41
C LEU A 108 -7.98 -5.80 3.15
N VAL A 109 -6.99 -5.29 2.44
CA VAL A 109 -7.02 -3.98 1.80
C VAL A 109 -7.21 -4.17 0.29
N ALA A 110 -7.80 -3.16 -0.35
CA ALA A 110 -7.87 -3.11 -1.79
C ALA A 110 -7.55 -1.71 -2.28
N PHE A 111 -6.82 -1.63 -3.39
CA PHE A 111 -6.35 -0.40 -4.00
C PHE A 111 -6.31 -0.55 -5.52
N THR A 112 -6.32 0.56 -6.24
CA THR A 112 -6.14 0.56 -7.70
C THR A 112 -4.66 0.60 -8.07
N GLY A 113 -4.32 0.15 -9.28
CA GLY A 113 -2.95 0.31 -9.79
C GLY A 113 -2.50 1.78 -9.89
N GLU A 114 -3.44 2.69 -10.18
CA GLU A 114 -3.18 4.14 -10.19
C GLU A 114 -2.88 4.69 -8.78
N GLU A 115 -3.60 4.23 -7.75
CA GLU A 115 -3.29 4.59 -6.36
C GLU A 115 -1.90 4.09 -5.95
N ALA A 116 -1.56 2.84 -6.33
CA ALA A 116 -0.26 2.27 -6.05
C ALA A 116 0.88 3.08 -6.69
N GLU A 117 0.74 3.46 -7.96
CA GLU A 117 1.70 4.27 -8.69
C GLU A 117 1.89 5.66 -8.09
N VAL A 118 0.80 6.39 -7.84
CA VAL A 118 0.86 7.75 -7.29
C VAL A 118 1.48 7.74 -5.89
N ILE A 119 1.12 6.78 -5.05
CA ILE A 119 1.70 6.65 -3.71
C ILE A 119 3.19 6.31 -3.79
N LEU A 120 3.61 5.39 -4.68
CA LEU A 120 5.03 5.05 -4.82
C LEU A 120 5.85 6.27 -5.25
N HIS A 121 5.34 7.07 -6.18
CA HIS A 121 6.01 8.31 -6.60
C HIS A 121 6.22 9.26 -5.41
N HIS A 122 5.19 9.44 -4.58
CA HIS A 122 5.30 10.26 -3.38
C HIS A 122 6.31 9.70 -2.38
N VAL A 123 6.26 8.40 -2.08
CA VAL A 123 7.22 7.76 -1.18
C VAL A 123 8.64 7.94 -1.70
N TYR A 124 8.87 7.68 -2.99
CA TYR A 124 10.18 7.82 -3.61
C TYR A 124 10.71 9.26 -3.51
N SER A 125 9.85 10.27 -3.67
CA SER A 125 10.24 11.67 -3.50
C SER A 125 10.66 12.03 -2.07
N MET A 126 10.20 11.30 -1.04
CA MET A 126 10.65 11.51 0.34
C MET A 126 12.14 11.16 0.54
N PHE A 127 12.69 10.33 -0.36
CA PHE A 127 14.09 9.93 -0.35
C PHE A 127 14.94 10.77 -1.32
N GLU A 128 14.39 11.88 -1.84
CA GLU A 128 15.07 12.71 -2.84
C GLU A 128 16.39 13.31 -2.33
N ASP A 129 16.48 13.66 -1.05
CA ASP A 129 17.75 14.13 -0.46
C ASP A 129 18.82 13.02 -0.42
N GLN A 130 18.42 11.74 -0.46
CA GLN A 130 19.31 10.57 -0.56
C GLN A 130 19.60 10.19 -2.03
N LEU A 131 18.81 10.69 -3.00
CA LEU A 131 19.01 10.48 -4.45
C LEU A 131 20.24 11.21 -5.02
N MET A 132 20.94 12.02 -4.21
CA MET A 132 22.20 12.65 -4.61
C MET A 132 23.30 11.62 -4.96
N ASP A 133 23.16 10.37 -4.51
CA ASP A 133 23.82 9.21 -5.11
C ASP A 133 22.80 8.38 -5.93
N PRO A 134 22.76 8.51 -7.27
CA PRO A 134 21.78 7.82 -8.09
C PRO A 134 21.89 6.29 -8.01
N VAL A 135 23.04 5.75 -7.59
CA VAL A 135 23.21 4.29 -7.44
C VAL A 135 22.51 3.77 -6.18
N ALA A 136 22.43 4.58 -5.11
CA ALA A 136 21.91 4.14 -3.81
C ALA A 136 20.42 3.75 -3.81
N LEU A 137 19.66 4.21 -4.81
CA LEU A 137 18.23 3.91 -4.98
C LEU A 137 17.94 3.12 -6.28
N GLY A 138 18.98 2.68 -6.98
CA GLY A 138 18.86 1.96 -8.24
C GLY A 138 18.52 2.88 -9.39
N GLY A 139 18.74 4.18 -9.21
CA GLY A 139 18.47 5.21 -10.19
C GLY A 139 19.37 5.10 -11.42
N VAL A 140 18.89 5.70 -12.51
CA VAL A 140 19.66 5.82 -13.74
C VAL A 140 20.74 6.90 -13.61
N PRO A 141 21.91 6.71 -14.23
CA PRO A 141 22.93 7.74 -14.31
C PRO A 141 22.37 9.07 -14.82
N GLY A 142 22.75 10.18 -14.18
CA GLY A 142 22.18 11.50 -14.47
C GLY A 142 22.32 12.01 -15.91
N HIS A 143 23.22 11.43 -16.73
CA HIS A 143 23.30 11.75 -18.16
C HIS A 143 22.13 11.18 -18.98
N ILE A 144 21.43 10.15 -18.49
CA ILE A 144 20.23 9.60 -19.12
C ILE A 144 19.04 10.55 -18.93
N THR A 145 18.99 11.24 -17.80
CA THR A 145 17.94 12.22 -17.47
C THR A 145 18.34 13.66 -17.79
N ALA A 146 19.58 13.89 -18.24
CA ALA A 146 20.13 15.19 -18.60
C ALA A 146 19.44 15.76 -19.84
N GLY A 147 18.37 16.52 -19.63
CA GLY A 147 17.53 17.09 -20.68
C GLY A 147 16.04 17.03 -20.38
N SER A 148 15.64 16.25 -19.37
CA SER A 148 14.27 16.27 -18.87
C SER A 148 13.99 17.58 -18.12
N VAL A 149 12.84 18.19 -18.40
CA VAL A 149 12.30 19.32 -17.64
C VAL A 149 11.98 18.91 -16.18
N GLN A 150 11.78 17.60 -15.94
CA GLN A 150 11.53 16.98 -14.64
C GLN A 150 12.48 15.79 -14.46
N SER A 151 13.71 16.06 -14.05
CA SER A 151 14.76 15.04 -13.89
C SER A 151 14.42 13.98 -12.85
N LEU A 152 13.68 14.35 -11.79
CA LEU A 152 13.20 13.42 -10.76
C LEU A 152 12.19 12.41 -11.32
N GLN A 153 11.16 12.90 -12.01
CA GLN A 153 10.17 12.05 -12.67
C GLN A 153 10.84 11.13 -13.70
N ALA A 154 11.76 11.67 -14.51
CA ALA A 154 12.49 10.85 -15.47
C ALA A 154 13.37 9.79 -14.79
N SER A 155 13.95 10.09 -13.62
CA SER A 155 14.72 9.12 -12.83
C SER A 155 13.83 8.00 -12.30
N PHE A 156 12.67 8.36 -11.76
CA PHE A 156 11.65 7.42 -11.30
C PHE A 156 11.17 6.50 -12.44
N ASP A 157 10.76 7.08 -13.57
CA ASP A 157 10.22 6.35 -14.73
C ASP A 157 11.25 5.39 -15.37
N CYS A 158 12.54 5.67 -15.18
CA CYS A 158 13.62 4.85 -15.73
C CYS A 158 14.26 3.90 -14.70
N ASN A 159 13.85 3.95 -13.44
CA ASN A 159 14.44 3.13 -12.38
C ASN A 159 13.96 1.66 -12.54
N PRO A 160 14.86 0.69 -12.73
CA PRO A 160 14.50 -0.71 -12.95
C PRO A 160 13.73 -1.34 -11.79
N PHE A 161 14.00 -0.93 -10.55
CA PHE A 161 13.25 -1.41 -9.38
C PHE A 161 11.83 -0.85 -9.41
N VAL A 162 11.66 0.47 -9.60
CA VAL A 162 10.34 1.11 -9.77
C VAL A 162 9.53 0.41 -10.87
N CYS A 163 10.14 0.22 -12.05
CA CYS A 163 9.50 -0.45 -13.17
C CYS A 163 9.08 -1.88 -12.83
N GLY A 164 9.93 -2.65 -12.14
CA GLY A 164 9.60 -4.01 -11.69
C GLY A 164 8.42 -4.03 -10.72
N PHE A 165 8.44 -3.18 -9.69
CA PHE A 165 7.35 -3.07 -8.72
C PHE A 165 6.03 -2.63 -9.35
N LEU A 166 6.07 -1.61 -10.22
CA LEU A 166 4.85 -1.14 -10.89
C LEU A 166 4.31 -2.14 -11.91
N ALA A 167 5.17 -2.94 -12.56
CA ALA A 167 4.71 -4.01 -13.44
C ALA A 167 3.90 -5.06 -12.66
N GLU A 168 4.36 -5.44 -11.46
CA GLU A 168 3.64 -6.36 -10.57
C GLU A 168 2.28 -5.76 -10.14
N MET A 169 2.27 -4.49 -9.74
CA MET A 169 1.06 -3.80 -9.27
C MET A 169 0.04 -3.49 -10.38
N LYS A 170 0.48 -3.38 -11.63
CA LYS A 170 -0.37 -3.06 -12.79
C LYS A 170 -0.92 -4.31 -13.50
N THR A 171 -0.70 -5.51 -12.95
CA THR A 171 -1.27 -6.77 -13.48
C THR A 171 -2.80 -6.79 -13.50
N GLY A 172 -3.45 -5.96 -12.66
CA GLY A 172 -4.90 -5.75 -12.66
C GLY A 172 -5.28 -4.30 -12.34
N SER A 173 -6.53 -3.91 -12.65
CA SER A 173 -7.03 -2.55 -12.35
C SER A 173 -7.22 -2.30 -10.85
N LYS A 174 -7.45 -3.38 -10.09
CA LYS A 174 -7.60 -3.39 -8.63
C LYS A 174 -6.90 -4.61 -8.09
N LEU A 175 -6.25 -4.45 -6.96
CA LEU A 175 -5.60 -5.52 -6.21
C LEU A 175 -6.24 -5.66 -4.84
N MET A 176 -6.17 -6.86 -4.27
CA MET A 176 -6.70 -7.17 -2.94
C MET A 176 -5.75 -8.14 -2.26
N THR A 177 -5.26 -7.75 -1.08
CA THR A 177 -4.24 -8.48 -0.32
C THR A 177 -4.26 -7.99 1.13
N THR A 178 -3.61 -8.69 2.06
CA THR A 178 -3.28 -8.10 3.35
C THR A 178 -2.00 -7.26 3.26
N PRO A 179 -1.84 -6.20 4.08
CA PRO A 179 -0.58 -5.45 4.12
C PRO A 179 0.65 -6.32 4.40
N TYR A 180 0.54 -7.36 5.25
CA TYR A 180 1.65 -8.29 5.50
C TYR A 180 2.02 -9.11 4.27
N GLU A 181 1.05 -9.74 3.61
CA GLU A 181 1.30 -10.51 2.37
C GLU A 181 1.91 -9.61 1.29
N LEU A 182 1.39 -8.39 1.14
CA LEU A 182 1.93 -7.42 0.18
C LEU A 182 3.40 -7.09 0.46
N GLU A 183 3.75 -6.84 1.72
CA GLU A 183 5.13 -6.54 2.09
C GLU A 183 6.06 -7.74 1.85
N GLU A 184 5.61 -8.95 2.17
CA GLU A 184 6.37 -10.18 1.89
C GLU A 184 6.62 -10.35 0.39
N ASP A 185 5.58 -10.22 -0.43
CA ASP A 185 5.68 -10.34 -1.90
C ASP A 185 6.61 -9.28 -2.50
N LEU A 186 6.52 -8.04 -2.04
CA LEU A 186 7.39 -6.95 -2.48
C LEU A 186 8.85 -7.17 -2.08
N ASN A 187 9.10 -7.69 -0.87
CA ASN A 187 10.46 -8.02 -0.46
C ASN A 187 11.04 -9.20 -1.28
N ALA A 188 10.22 -10.20 -1.62
CA ALA A 188 10.64 -11.27 -2.52
C ALA A 188 10.96 -10.75 -3.95
N LEU A 189 10.24 -9.74 -4.43
CA LEU A 189 10.55 -9.06 -5.69
C LEU A 189 11.82 -8.20 -5.58
N LEU A 190 12.05 -7.56 -4.43
CA LEU A 190 13.28 -6.83 -4.15
C LEU A 190 14.50 -7.76 -4.20
N SER A 191 14.45 -8.91 -3.53
CA SER A 191 15.52 -9.92 -3.56
C SER A 191 15.86 -10.34 -4.99
N ARG A 192 14.85 -10.69 -5.79
CA ARG A 192 15.06 -11.03 -7.22
C ARG A 192 15.67 -9.89 -8.02
N SER A 193 15.25 -8.65 -7.77
CA SER A 193 15.79 -7.47 -8.46
C SER A 193 17.25 -7.20 -8.08
N LEU A 194 17.58 -7.31 -6.78
CA LEU A 194 18.94 -7.20 -6.27
C LEU A 194 19.84 -8.30 -6.83
N PHE A 195 19.32 -9.52 -6.96
CA PHE A 195 20.05 -10.65 -7.53
C PHE A 195 20.43 -10.37 -8.99
N GLN A 196 19.46 -9.94 -9.81
CA GLN A 196 19.71 -9.59 -11.21
C GLN A 196 20.72 -8.44 -11.32
N TYR A 197 20.60 -7.42 -10.46
CA TYR A 197 21.54 -6.30 -10.40
C TYR A 197 22.95 -6.76 -10.01
N ALA A 198 23.08 -7.63 -9.00
CA ALA A 198 24.34 -8.18 -8.53
C ALA A 198 25.05 -9.01 -9.61
N GLN A 199 24.30 -9.89 -10.29
CA GLN A 199 24.82 -10.67 -11.41
C GLN A 199 25.30 -9.76 -12.55
N TRP A 200 24.50 -8.77 -12.92
CA TRP A 200 24.81 -7.90 -14.05
C TRP A 200 26.03 -7.01 -13.76
N SER A 201 26.13 -6.47 -12.54
CA SER A 201 27.15 -5.49 -12.17
C SER A 201 28.45 -6.11 -11.64
N TYR A 202 28.36 -7.27 -10.97
CA TYR A 202 29.48 -7.89 -10.25
C TYR A 202 29.65 -9.39 -10.54
N GLY A 203 28.97 -9.93 -11.56
CA GLY A 203 28.97 -11.37 -11.85
C GLY A 203 30.36 -11.95 -12.11
N ASN A 204 31.28 -11.18 -12.70
CA ASN A 204 32.66 -11.62 -12.93
C ASN A 204 33.43 -11.78 -11.61
N GLU A 205 33.29 -10.83 -10.70
CA GLU A 205 33.91 -10.83 -9.38
C GLU A 205 33.32 -11.92 -8.49
N LEU A 206 31.99 -12.07 -8.47
CA LEU A 206 31.29 -13.13 -7.76
C LEU A 206 31.72 -14.52 -8.25
N SER A 207 31.86 -14.71 -9.57
CA SER A 207 32.37 -15.96 -10.14
C SER A 207 33.81 -16.24 -9.70
N ARG A 208 34.66 -15.22 -9.57
CA ARG A 208 36.03 -15.39 -9.05
C ARG A 208 36.06 -15.80 -7.58
N TYR A 209 35.05 -15.43 -6.80
CA TYR A 209 34.86 -15.92 -5.43
C TYR A 209 34.28 -17.34 -5.35
N GLY A 210 34.02 -17.98 -6.51
CA GLY A 210 33.49 -19.34 -6.56
C GLY A 210 32.00 -19.44 -6.27
N VAL A 211 31.27 -18.32 -6.34
CA VAL A 211 29.81 -18.30 -6.16
C VAL A 211 29.14 -18.93 -7.39
N ASP A 212 28.20 -19.85 -7.16
CA ASP A 212 27.32 -20.34 -8.23
C ASP A 212 26.35 -19.23 -8.62
N LEU A 213 26.59 -18.64 -9.79
CA LEU A 213 25.75 -17.56 -10.30
C LEU A 213 24.30 -17.99 -10.53
N ASN A 214 23.99 -19.29 -10.64
CA ASN A 214 22.61 -19.75 -10.81
C ASN A 214 21.84 -19.88 -9.48
N ASN A 215 22.53 -19.77 -8.34
CA ASN A 215 21.91 -19.82 -7.03
C ASN A 215 21.65 -18.40 -6.52
N GLU A 216 20.38 -17.99 -6.57
CA GLU A 216 19.93 -16.65 -6.15
C GLU A 216 20.34 -16.31 -4.71
N GLU A 217 20.14 -17.24 -3.78
CA GLU A 217 20.45 -17.05 -2.36
C GLU A 217 21.96 -16.85 -2.15
N ALA A 218 22.79 -17.70 -2.75
CA ALA A 218 24.25 -17.61 -2.62
C ALA A 218 24.82 -16.33 -3.26
N VAL A 219 24.28 -15.92 -4.41
CA VAL A 219 24.67 -14.65 -5.05
C VAL A 219 24.33 -13.47 -4.16
N LEU A 220 23.11 -13.42 -3.63
CA LEU A 220 22.66 -12.31 -2.77
C LEU A 220 23.43 -12.25 -1.45
N GLU A 221 23.64 -13.38 -0.79
CA GLU A 221 24.37 -13.45 0.48
C GLU A 221 25.76 -12.85 0.33
N VAL A 222 26.54 -13.36 -0.63
CA VAL A 222 27.91 -12.86 -0.88
C VAL A 222 27.89 -11.41 -1.35
N ALA A 223 26.91 -11.04 -2.18
CA ALA A 223 26.82 -9.69 -2.71
C ALA A 223 26.53 -8.65 -1.62
N LEU A 224 25.60 -8.95 -0.71
CA LEU A 224 25.22 -8.07 0.40
C LEU A 224 26.32 -7.93 1.45
N GLU A 225 27.15 -8.95 1.62
CA GLU A 225 28.30 -8.90 2.53
C GLU A 225 29.47 -8.08 1.94
N ASN A 226 29.69 -8.16 0.62
CA ASN A 226 30.91 -7.66 -0.01
C ASN A 226 30.76 -6.36 -0.81
N TYR A 227 29.54 -5.99 -1.21
CA TYR A 227 29.30 -4.79 -2.02
C TYR A 227 28.37 -3.82 -1.31
N LYS A 228 28.97 -2.78 -0.70
CA LYS A 228 28.27 -1.65 -0.06
C LYS A 228 27.12 -1.09 -0.91
N PRO A 229 27.25 -0.87 -2.24
CA PRO A 229 26.13 -0.38 -3.04
C PRO A 229 24.91 -1.30 -3.06
N ILE A 230 25.09 -2.62 -3.03
CA ILE A 230 23.97 -3.59 -3.01
C ILE A 230 23.29 -3.59 -1.64
N ASN A 231 24.08 -3.48 -0.58
CA ASN A 231 23.56 -3.36 0.79
C ASN A 231 22.73 -2.07 0.95
N GLU A 232 23.24 -0.93 0.46
CA GLU A 232 22.52 0.35 0.48
C GLU A 232 21.23 0.32 -0.34
N LEU A 233 21.26 -0.32 -1.52
CA LEU A 233 20.06 -0.54 -2.33
C LEU A 233 18.99 -1.31 -1.56
N LYS A 234 19.39 -2.40 -0.89
CA LYS A 234 18.47 -3.21 -0.09
C LYS A 234 17.84 -2.39 1.03
N ASP A 235 18.65 -1.73 1.85
CA ASP A 235 18.18 -0.99 3.03
C ASP A 235 17.22 0.14 2.63
N ASN A 236 17.54 0.87 1.56
CA ASN A 236 16.70 1.96 1.07
C ASN A 236 15.36 1.44 0.50
N TRP A 237 15.38 0.37 -0.30
CA TRP A 237 14.18 -0.18 -0.89
C TRP A 237 13.27 -0.88 0.12
N GLU A 238 13.82 -1.54 1.13
CA GLU A 238 13.02 -2.10 2.24
C GLU A 238 12.25 -0.98 2.96
N LEU A 239 12.87 0.18 3.16
CA LEU A 239 12.22 1.34 3.77
C LEU A 239 11.15 1.96 2.86
N ILE A 240 11.40 2.03 1.54
CA ILE A 240 10.41 2.48 0.54
C ILE A 240 9.21 1.52 0.52
N ILE A 241 9.44 0.22 0.44
CA ILE A 241 8.38 -0.81 0.44
C ILE A 241 7.52 -0.66 1.69
N LYS A 242 8.15 -0.56 2.87
CA LYS A 242 7.46 -0.37 4.13
C LYS A 242 6.52 0.84 4.10
N LYS A 243 7.04 2.02 3.71
CA LYS A 243 6.26 3.26 3.65
C LYS A 243 5.14 3.18 2.61
N TRP A 244 5.40 2.52 1.48
CA TRP A 244 4.41 2.33 0.44
C TRP A 244 3.23 1.46 0.90
N VAL A 245 3.51 0.34 1.57
CA VAL A 245 2.49 -0.54 2.14
C VAL A 245 1.66 0.18 3.21
N GLU A 246 2.30 0.95 4.09
CA GLU A 246 1.63 1.73 5.13
C GLU A 246 0.68 2.78 4.53
N LEU A 247 1.10 3.50 3.49
CA LEU A 247 0.24 4.47 2.80
C LEU A 247 -0.90 3.81 2.04
N LEU A 248 -0.67 2.64 1.42
CA LEU A 248 -1.75 1.89 0.76
C LEU A 248 -2.80 1.42 1.76
N ALA A 249 -2.36 0.92 2.92
CA ALA A 249 -3.25 0.54 4.01
C ALA A 249 -4.01 1.76 4.56
N TRP A 250 -3.32 2.87 4.82
CA TRP A 250 -3.94 4.14 5.23
C TRP A 250 -5.02 4.57 4.24
N ARG A 251 -4.68 4.55 2.95
CA ARG A 251 -5.57 4.98 1.88
C ARG A 251 -6.84 4.13 1.80
N HIS A 252 -6.70 2.83 2.01
CA HIS A 252 -7.82 1.92 2.11
C HIS A 252 -8.70 2.23 3.33
N LEU A 253 -8.10 2.56 4.48
CA LEU A 253 -8.84 2.92 5.69
C LEU A 253 -9.65 4.22 5.52
N GLU A 254 -9.12 5.21 4.80
CA GLU A 254 -9.87 6.42 4.45
C GLU A 254 -11.13 6.08 3.64
N ARG A 255 -11.03 5.11 2.73
CA ARG A 255 -12.17 4.70 1.88
C ARG A 255 -13.33 4.17 2.71
N LEU A 256 -12.98 3.48 3.79
CA LEU A 256 -13.92 2.83 4.69
C LEU A 256 -14.22 3.66 5.94
N ALA A 257 -13.83 4.94 5.93
CA ALA A 257 -14.13 5.89 6.98
C ALA A 257 -15.49 6.56 6.74
N SER A 258 -16.13 7.03 7.81
CA SER A 258 -17.39 7.75 7.70
C SER A 258 -17.17 9.16 7.09
N PRO A 259 -18.21 9.79 6.50
CA PRO A 259 -18.20 11.15 5.96
C PRO A 259 -17.70 12.22 6.93
N GLU A 260 -17.87 11.99 8.22
CA GLU A 260 -17.56 12.95 9.28
C GLU A 260 -16.21 12.65 9.96
N GLY A 261 -15.44 11.66 9.48
CA GLY A 261 -14.11 11.39 10.03
C GLY A 261 -13.13 10.78 9.03
N GLY A 262 -11.93 11.37 8.92
CA GLY A 262 -10.79 10.82 8.17
C GLY A 262 -10.10 9.66 8.91
N ALA A 263 -9.11 9.03 8.29
CA ALA A 263 -8.34 7.95 8.92
C ALA A 263 -7.69 8.36 10.27
N ALA A 264 -7.38 9.66 10.44
CA ALA A 264 -6.86 10.27 11.66
C ALA A 264 -7.90 10.60 12.75
N ASP A 265 -9.21 10.63 12.47
CA ASP A 265 -10.24 10.96 13.48
C ASP A 265 -10.47 9.85 14.52
N ARG A 266 -9.77 8.72 14.38
CA ARG A 266 -9.80 7.61 15.36
C ARG A 266 -9.07 7.93 16.67
N GLN A 267 -8.30 9.03 16.76
CA GLN A 267 -7.67 9.43 18.02
C GLN A 267 -8.68 9.84 19.11
N ASN A 268 -9.85 10.38 18.75
CA ASN A 268 -10.80 10.85 19.77
C ASN A 268 -11.68 9.76 20.40
N MET A 269 -11.77 8.56 19.81
CA MET A 269 -12.53 7.45 20.41
C MET A 269 -11.65 6.51 21.24
N HIS A 270 -10.41 6.22 20.83
CA HIS A 270 -9.51 5.37 21.63
C HIS A 270 -8.91 6.10 22.85
N ALA A 271 -8.69 7.42 22.78
CA ALA A 271 -8.24 8.19 23.95
C ALA A 271 -9.34 8.40 25.01
N LYS A 272 -10.62 8.29 24.62
CA LYS A 272 -11.75 8.35 25.56
C LYS A 272 -12.08 7.00 26.19
N CYS A 273 -11.97 5.88 25.46
CA CYS A 273 -12.30 4.55 26.01
C CYS A 273 -11.20 3.93 26.89
N MET A 274 -10.00 4.53 26.98
CA MET A 274 -8.95 4.10 27.90
C MET A 274 -8.83 4.99 29.15
N LYS A 275 -9.77 5.93 29.34
CA LYS A 275 -9.83 6.84 30.50
C LYS A 275 -11.14 6.77 31.29
N GLU A 276 -11.94 5.73 31.08
CA GLU A 276 -13.07 5.38 31.95
C GLU A 276 -12.85 3.99 32.57
#